data_AF-A0A139XBQ9-F1
#
_entry.id   AF-A0A139XBQ9-F1
#
_cell.length_a   1.000
_cell.length_b   1.000
_cell.length_c   1.000
_cell.angle_alpha   90.00
_cell.angle_beta   90.00
_cell.angle_gamma   90.00
#
_symmetry.space_group_name_H-M   'P 1'
#
loop_
_entity.id
_entity.type
_entity.pdbx_description
1 polymer ?
#
loop_
_entity_poly.entity_id
_entity_poly.type
_entity_poly.pdbx_seq_one_letter_code
_entity_poly.pdbx_strand_id
1 'polypeptide(L)'
;MNIQTRLIKEWDHNPPAILVMTQPTPASPSVPLGGATGTNYAFKFFDDLKASLSSQQGEYYHVYTWDKYKDENHLWTLVGYEVFRSESSIYDALCVLYYEPVNPEYVIRDCMGEEMAAEWHRNNRVDTLHAAHVA
;
A
#
# COMPACT_ATOMS: atom_id res chain seq x y z
N MET A 1 -4.94 30.30 -18.20
CA MET A 1 -5.04 28.87 -18.57
C MET A 1 -5.44 28.10 -17.32
N ASN A 2 -6.51 27.31 -17.33
CA ASN A 2 -6.86 26.51 -16.15
C ASN A 2 -5.79 25.40 -15.96
N ILE A 3 -5.68 24.86 -14.74
CA ILE A 3 -4.66 23.86 -14.43
C ILE A 3 -4.84 22.57 -15.24
N GLN A 4 -6.08 22.19 -15.55
CA GLN A 4 -6.41 20.98 -16.31
C GLN A 4 -5.87 21.04 -17.75
N THR A 5 -6.10 22.14 -18.48
CA THR A 5 -5.60 22.37 -19.84
C THR A 5 -4.07 22.35 -19.86
N ARG A 6 -3.43 22.92 -18.84
CA ARG A 6 -1.98 22.91 -18.69
C ARG A 6 -1.47 21.48 -18.52
N LEU A 7 -2.05 20.71 -17.61
CA LEU A 7 -1.63 19.34 -17.31
C LEU A 7 -1.82 18.40 -18.50
N ILE A 8 -2.96 18.47 -19.20
CA ILE A 8 -3.21 17.68 -20.41
C ILE A 8 -2.13 17.94 -21.47
N LYS A 9 -1.72 19.20 -21.63
CA LYS A 9 -0.65 19.57 -22.56
C LYS A 9 0.73 19.06 -22.10
N GLU A 10 1.03 19.17 -20.81
CA GLU A 10 2.29 18.67 -20.22
C GLU A 10 2.40 17.14 -20.31
N TRP A 11 1.28 16.42 -20.26
CA TRP A 11 1.21 14.97 -20.46
C TRP A 11 1.14 14.55 -21.93
N ASP A 12 1.37 15.48 -22.87
CA ASP A 12 1.27 15.22 -24.32
C ASP A 12 -0.06 14.56 -24.72
N HIS A 13 -1.15 15.02 -24.11
CA HIS A 13 -2.50 14.50 -24.28
C HIS A 13 -2.70 13.04 -23.82
N ASN A 14 -1.74 12.49 -23.06
CA ASN A 14 -1.77 11.11 -22.55
C ASN A 14 -1.63 11.10 -21.01
N PRO A 15 -2.64 11.61 -20.27
CA PRO A 15 -2.63 11.59 -18.81
C PRO A 15 -2.51 10.17 -18.26
N PRO A 16 -2.04 9.99 -17.01
CA PRO A 16 -2.16 8.71 -16.33
C PRO A 16 -3.62 8.24 -16.33
N ALA A 17 -3.86 7.01 -16.76
CA ALA A 17 -5.18 6.38 -16.75
C ALA A 17 -5.53 5.86 -15.34
N ILE A 18 -4.52 5.43 -14.58
CA ILE A 18 -4.67 4.91 -13.23
C ILE A 18 -3.84 5.75 -12.26
N LEU A 19 -4.46 6.15 -11.16
CA LEU A 19 -3.77 6.60 -9.96
C LEU A 19 -3.60 5.42 -9.01
N VAL A 20 -2.39 5.21 -8.47
CA VAL A 20 -2.06 4.10 -7.57
C VAL A 20 -1.63 4.64 -6.21
N MET A 21 -2.26 4.14 -5.15
CA MET A 21 -1.94 4.48 -3.76
C MET A 21 -1.57 3.22 -2.99
N THR A 22 -0.50 3.27 -2.22
CA THR A 22 -0.15 2.21 -1.25
C THR A 22 -0.74 2.58 0.11
N GLN A 23 -1.30 1.59 0.80
CA GLN A 23 -1.91 1.75 2.12
C GLN A 23 -1.60 0.52 3.00
N PRO A 24 -1.35 0.70 4.30
CA PRO A 24 -1.46 -0.40 5.26
C PRO A 24 -2.87 -1.01 5.24
N THR A 25 -3.00 -2.29 5.55
CA THR A 25 -4.33 -2.85 5.88
C THR A 25 -4.90 -2.17 7.13
N PRO A 26 -6.23 -2.15 7.33
CA PRO A 26 -6.83 -1.55 8.53
C PRO A 26 -6.36 -2.17 9.86
N ALA A 27 -5.89 -3.42 9.85
CA ALA A 27 -5.34 -4.11 11.01
C ALA A 27 -3.83 -3.82 11.24
N SER A 28 -3.17 -3.20 10.25
CA SER A 28 -1.74 -2.88 10.31
C SER A 28 -1.49 -1.51 10.94
N PRO A 29 -0.24 -1.23 11.36
CA PRO A 29 0.16 0.09 11.84
C PRO A 29 -0.13 1.18 10.81
N SER A 30 -0.80 2.26 11.24
CA SER A 30 -1.13 3.39 10.37
C SER A 30 0.08 4.29 10.14
N VAL A 31 0.99 3.85 9.27
CA VAL A 31 2.20 4.60 8.87
C VAL A 31 2.21 4.89 7.38
N PRO A 32 2.80 6.01 6.94
CA PRO A 32 2.94 6.29 5.52
C PRO A 32 3.86 5.25 4.85
N LEU A 33 3.42 4.71 3.73
CA LEU A 33 4.21 3.79 2.91
C LEU A 33 4.84 4.53 1.72
N GLY A 34 6.00 4.07 1.30
CA GLY A 34 6.59 4.43 0.02
C GLY A 34 5.83 3.81 -1.15
N GLY A 35 5.92 4.44 -2.31
CA GLY A 35 5.27 3.96 -3.53
C GLY A 35 3.88 4.57 -3.71
N ALA A 36 3.81 5.68 -4.43
CA ALA A 36 2.58 6.16 -5.05
C ALA A 36 2.96 6.55 -6.47
N THR A 37 2.13 6.19 -7.44
CA THR A 37 2.45 6.42 -8.85
C THR A 37 1.19 6.58 -9.68
N GLY A 38 1.36 7.03 -10.92
CA GLY A 38 0.33 7.01 -11.95
C GLY A 38 0.84 6.28 -13.18
N THR A 39 -0.04 5.57 -13.88
CA THR A 39 0.30 4.88 -15.14
C THR A 39 -0.78 5.07 -16.18
N ASN A 40 -0.38 5.28 -17.42
CA ASN A 40 -1.24 5.31 -18.60
C ASN A 40 -1.44 3.90 -19.22
N TYR A 41 -0.71 2.88 -18.73
CA TYR A 41 -0.79 1.51 -19.24
C TYR A 41 -1.62 0.60 -18.32
N ALA A 42 -2.92 0.87 -18.21
CA ALA A 42 -3.83 0.22 -17.29
C ALA A 42 -3.84 -1.32 -17.38
N PHE A 43 -3.92 -1.86 -18.59
CA PHE A 43 -3.94 -3.31 -18.82
C PHE A 43 -2.67 -4.00 -18.31
N LYS A 44 -1.50 -3.47 -18.71
CA LYS A 44 -0.20 -4.02 -18.31
C LYS A 44 -0.01 -3.92 -16.80
N PHE A 45 -0.40 -2.79 -16.19
CA PHE A 45 -0.33 -2.60 -14.75
C PHE A 45 -1.08 -3.70 -13.98
N PHE A 46 -2.32 -4.00 -14.36
CA PHE A 46 -3.09 -5.02 -13.65
C PHE A 46 -2.55 -6.44 -13.86
N ASP A 47 -2.02 -6.75 -15.04
CA ASP A 47 -1.39 -8.04 -15.28
C ASP A 47 -0.11 -8.22 -14.44
N ASP A 48 0.74 -7.19 -14.41
CA ASP A 48 1.96 -7.18 -13.60
C ASP A 48 1.63 -7.23 -12.09
N LEU A 49 0.57 -6.55 -11.65
CA LEU A 49 0.08 -6.57 -10.27
C LEU A 49 -0.43 -7.95 -9.86
N LYS A 50 -1.25 -8.59 -10.70
CA LYS A 50 -1.75 -9.96 -10.46
C LYS A 50 -0.60 -10.97 -10.45
N ALA A 51 0.35 -10.83 -11.37
CA ALA A 51 1.56 -11.65 -11.39
C ALA A 51 2.36 -11.46 -10.10
N SER A 52 2.49 -10.22 -9.62
CA SER A 52 3.22 -9.93 -8.38
C SER A 52 2.56 -10.57 -7.15
N LEU A 53 1.23 -10.47 -7.04
CA LEU A 53 0.46 -11.12 -5.98
C LEU A 53 0.56 -12.65 -6.01
N SER A 54 0.35 -13.25 -7.19
CA SER A 54 0.32 -14.71 -7.34
C SER A 54 1.69 -15.36 -7.15
N SER A 55 2.75 -14.68 -7.58
CA SER A 55 4.12 -15.19 -7.45
C SER A 55 4.84 -14.74 -6.17
N GLN A 56 4.24 -13.83 -5.39
CA GLN A 56 4.82 -13.25 -4.19
C GLN A 56 6.21 -12.64 -4.44
N GLN A 57 6.36 -11.95 -5.56
CA GLN A 57 7.60 -11.29 -5.99
C GLN A 57 7.29 -10.21 -7.03
N GLY A 58 8.28 -9.45 -7.48
CA GLY A 58 8.11 -8.45 -8.54
C GLY A 58 7.93 -7.02 -8.03
N GLU A 59 7.71 -6.10 -8.97
CA GLU A 59 7.81 -4.65 -8.74
C GLU A 59 6.85 -4.13 -7.66
N TYR A 60 5.64 -4.69 -7.59
CA TYR A 60 4.60 -4.21 -6.67
C TYR A 60 4.54 -4.96 -5.35
N TYR A 61 5.25 -6.09 -5.24
CA TYR A 61 5.09 -6.99 -4.10
C TYR A 61 5.66 -6.41 -2.80
N HIS A 62 6.71 -5.60 -2.89
CA HIS A 62 7.38 -5.02 -1.73
C HIS A 62 7.38 -3.50 -1.75
N VAL A 63 7.05 -2.91 -0.61
CA VAL A 63 7.27 -1.49 -0.32
C VAL A 63 7.91 -1.33 1.05
N TYR A 64 8.39 -0.13 1.34
CA TYR A 64 8.96 0.20 2.65
C TYR A 64 8.12 1.28 3.32
N THR A 65 8.20 1.39 4.65
CA THR A 65 7.76 2.61 5.34
C THR A 65 8.43 3.83 4.69
N TRP A 66 7.68 4.93 4.56
CA TRP A 66 8.20 6.17 3.98
C TRP A 66 9.49 6.60 4.67
N ASP A 67 10.51 6.97 3.89
CA ASP A 67 11.86 7.34 4.36
C ASP A 67 12.68 6.23 5.05
N LYS A 68 12.24 4.97 4.97
CA LYS A 68 12.95 3.80 5.55
C LYS A 68 13.37 2.79 4.47
N TYR A 69 13.77 3.31 3.31
CA TYR A 69 14.10 2.49 2.14
C TYR A 69 15.27 1.55 2.41
N LYS A 70 15.12 0.27 2.03
CA LYS A 70 16.09 -0.82 2.24
C LYS A 70 16.33 -1.21 3.71
N ASP A 71 15.45 -0.79 4.62
CA ASP A 71 15.42 -1.36 5.97
C ASP A 71 14.41 -2.52 6.00
N GLU A 72 14.92 -3.75 6.14
CA GLU A 72 14.11 -4.97 6.18
C GLU A 72 13.11 -4.99 7.35
N ASN A 73 13.37 -4.27 8.44
CA ASN A 73 12.39 -4.13 9.52
C ASN A 73 11.22 -3.22 9.16
N HIS A 74 11.38 -2.39 8.13
CA HIS A 74 10.35 -1.56 7.54
C HIS A 74 9.85 -2.10 6.20
N LEU A 75 10.09 -3.39 5.91
CA LEU A 75 9.56 -4.05 4.71
C LEU A 75 8.07 -4.39 4.89
N TRP A 76 7.31 -4.18 3.82
CA TRP A 76 5.89 -4.49 3.73
C TRP A 76 5.62 -5.35 2.49
N THR A 77 4.68 -6.28 2.61
CA THR A 77 4.27 -7.19 1.53
C THR A 77 2.86 -6.90 1.07
N LEU A 78 2.66 -6.90 -0.25
CA LEU A 78 1.36 -6.71 -0.87
C LEU A 78 0.44 -7.91 -0.55
N VAL A 79 -0.74 -7.63 -0.01
CA VAL A 79 -1.75 -8.66 0.35
C VAL A 79 -3.02 -8.58 -0.49
N GLY A 80 -3.28 -7.44 -1.13
CA GLY A 80 -4.46 -7.27 -1.97
C GLY A 80 -4.55 -5.88 -2.59
N TYR A 81 -5.58 -5.67 -3.39
CA TYR A 81 -5.87 -4.37 -3.98
C TYR A 81 -7.36 -4.17 -4.23
N GLU A 82 -7.79 -2.91 -4.25
CA GLU A 82 -9.12 -2.48 -4.69
C GLU A 82 -9.01 -1.51 -5.87
N VAL A 83 -10.04 -1.49 -6.72
CA VAL A 83 -10.11 -0.62 -7.90
C VAL A 83 -11.42 0.14 -7.91
N PHE A 84 -11.33 1.46 -7.87
CA PHE A 84 -12.45 2.38 -7.93
C PHE A 84 -12.46 3.09 -9.28
N ARG A 85 -13.62 3.18 -9.91
CA ARG A 85 -13.81 3.87 -11.20
C ARG A 85 -14.85 4.96 -11.05
N SER A 86 -14.67 6.07 -11.75
CA SER A 86 -15.64 7.16 -11.78
C SER A 86 -15.67 7.80 -13.15
N GLU A 87 -16.87 7.93 -13.72
CA GLU A 87 -17.09 8.58 -15.02
C GLU A 87 -16.81 10.09 -15.00
N SER A 88 -16.75 10.70 -13.81
CA SER A 88 -16.47 12.13 -13.61
C SER A 88 -15.02 12.43 -13.22
N SER A 89 -14.18 11.40 -13.08
CA SER A 89 -12.77 11.53 -12.70
C SER A 89 -11.89 11.83 -13.91
N ILE A 90 -10.77 12.52 -13.68
CA ILE A 90 -9.71 12.70 -14.70
C ILE A 90 -8.89 11.41 -14.93
N TYR A 91 -8.98 10.46 -14.00
CA TYR A 91 -8.41 9.12 -14.07
C TYR A 91 -9.51 8.11 -14.39
N ASP A 92 -9.21 7.12 -15.23
CA ASP A 92 -10.09 5.98 -15.50
C ASP A 92 -10.31 5.12 -14.24
N ALA A 93 -9.28 5.01 -13.41
CA ALA A 93 -9.37 4.30 -12.13
C ALA A 93 -8.43 4.85 -11.04
N LEU A 94 -8.85 4.68 -9.80
CA LEU A 94 -8.00 4.71 -8.61
C LEU A 94 -7.77 3.26 -8.15
N CYS A 95 -6.52 2.85 -8.02
CA CYS A 95 -6.14 1.56 -7.45
C CYS A 95 -5.49 1.76 -6.08
N VAL A 96 -6.04 1.10 -5.07
CA VAL A 96 -5.46 1.07 -3.72
C VAL A 96 -4.80 -0.28 -3.51
N LEU A 97 -3.51 -0.27 -3.21
CA LEU A 97 -2.70 -1.46 -2.92
C LEU A 97 -2.53 -1.60 -1.41
N TYR A 98 -2.94 -2.74 -0.86
CA TYR A 98 -2.92 -3.00 0.57
C TYR A 98 -1.72 -3.85 0.97
N TYR A 99 -1.03 -3.41 2.03
CA TYR A 99 0.17 -4.06 2.52
C TYR A 99 0.10 -4.39 4.00
N GLU A 100 0.82 -5.45 4.38
CA GLU A 100 1.07 -5.82 5.77
C GLU A 100 2.58 -5.75 6.06
N PRO A 101 2.97 -5.33 7.28
CA PRO A 101 4.37 -5.24 7.63
C PRO A 101 4.94 -6.64 7.88
N VAL A 102 6.18 -6.86 7.44
CA VAL A 102 6.91 -8.10 7.78
C VAL A 102 7.27 -8.13 9.27
N ASN A 103 7.56 -6.96 9.86
CA ASN A 103 7.90 -6.81 11.28
C ASN A 103 7.01 -5.75 11.98
N PRO A 104 5.73 -6.04 12.26
CA PRO A 104 4.78 -5.06 12.78
C PRO A 104 5.24 -4.42 14.09
N GLU A 105 5.73 -5.21 15.05
CA GLU A 105 6.14 -4.70 16.36
C GLU A 105 7.28 -3.68 16.24
N TYR A 106 8.26 -3.97 15.38
CA TYR A 106 9.37 -3.04 15.15
C TYR A 106 8.88 -1.75 14.52
N VAL A 107 8.04 -1.83 13.49
CA VAL A 107 7.50 -0.63 12.83
C VAL A 107 6.73 0.24 13.82
N ILE A 108 5.90 -0.36 14.68
CA ILE A 108 5.16 0.39 15.69
C ILE A 108 6.13 1.05 16.67
N ARG A 109 7.11 0.31 17.20
CA ARG A 109 8.07 0.86 18.15
C ARG A 109 8.87 2.02 17.56
N ASP A 110 9.37 1.87 16.34
CA ASP A 110 10.20 2.87 15.67
C ASP A 110 9.40 4.09 15.20
N CYS A 111 8.20 3.90 14.63
CA CYS A 111 7.41 4.98 14.04
C CYS A 111 6.38 5.60 14.99
N MET A 112 5.91 4.87 16.00
CA MET A 112 4.81 5.27 16.88
C MET A 112 5.21 5.29 18.36
N GLY A 113 6.37 4.72 18.71
CA GLY A 113 6.93 4.74 20.06
C GLY A 113 6.61 3.51 20.92
N GLU A 114 7.34 3.40 22.03
CA GLU A 114 7.29 2.25 22.95
C GLU A 114 5.91 2.02 23.57
N GLU A 115 5.16 3.09 23.86
CA GLU A 115 3.83 2.98 24.48
C GLU A 115 2.85 2.27 23.55
N MET A 116 2.83 2.67 22.26
CA MET A 116 1.99 2.05 21.25
C MET A 116 2.45 0.62 20.93
N ALA A 117 3.76 0.35 20.94
CA ALA A 117 4.28 -1.00 20.78
C ALA A 117 3.82 -1.91 21.91
N ALA A 118 3.89 -1.44 23.16
CA ALA A 118 3.42 -2.17 24.33
C ALA A 118 1.90 -2.41 24.31
N GLU A 119 1.10 -1.44 23.84
CA GLU A 119 -0.34 -1.61 23.65
C GLU A 119 -0.66 -2.65 22.58
N TRP A 120 -0.04 -2.55 21.41
CA TRP A 120 -0.20 -3.50 20.33
C TRP A 120 0.15 -4.93 20.78
N HIS A 121 1.25 -5.09 21.51
CA HIS A 121 1.64 -6.38 22.05
C HIS A 121 0.62 -6.96 23.04
N ARG A 122 0.00 -6.12 23.90
CA ARG A 122 -1.05 -6.58 24.81
C ARG A 122 -2.28 -7.05 24.04
N ASN A 123 -2.73 -6.30 23.05
CA ASN A 123 -3.94 -6.63 22.29
C ASN A 123 -3.76 -7.89 21.43
N ASN A 124 -2.61 -8.05 20.78
CA ASN A 124 -2.35 -9.21 19.91
C ASN A 124 -1.98 -10.49 20.67
N ARG A 125 -1.55 -10.42 21.95
CA ARG A 125 -1.35 -11.60 22.81
C ARG A 125 -2.68 -12.20 23.31
N VAL A 126 -3.73 -11.41 23.41
CA VAL A 126 -5.06 -11.89 23.86
C VAL A 126 -5.68 -12.79 22.80
N ASP A 127 -5.52 -12.46 21.51
CA ASP A 127 -6.06 -13.27 20.41
C ASP A 127 -5.40 -14.64 20.29
N THR A 128 -4.10 -14.76 20.60
CA THR A 128 -3.39 -16.06 20.60
C THR A 128 -3.81 -16.96 21.76
N LEU A 129 -4.12 -16.39 22.93
CA LEU A 129 -4.61 -17.14 24.09
C LEU A 129 -6.06 -17.59 23.91
N HIS A 130 -6.90 -16.79 23.23
CA HIS A 130 -8.28 -17.19 22.91
C HIS A 130 -8.32 -18.29 21.85
N ALA A 131 -7.49 -18.21 20.80
CA ALA A 131 -7.40 -19.26 19.77
C ALA A 131 -6.92 -20.60 20.34
N ALA A 132 -6.02 -20.60 21.34
CA ALA A 132 -5.53 -21.82 21.99
C ALA A 132 -6.53 -22.47 22.97
N HIS A 133 -7.59 -21.76 23.37
CA HIS A 133 -8.63 -22.30 24.28
C HIS A 133 -9.86 -22.85 23.55
N VAL A 134 -9.95 -22.65 22.23
CA VAL A 134 -11.08 -23.05 21.38
C VAL A 134 -10.68 -24.14 20.36
N ALA A 135 -9.43 -24.62 20.42
CA ALA A 135 -8.91 -25.76 19.64
C ALA A 135 -8.80 -27.01 20.52
#